data_AF-A0A0S9KEQ3-F1
#
_entry.id   AF-A0A0S9KEQ3-F1
#
_cell.length_a   1.000
_cell.length_b   1.000
_cell.length_c   1.000
_cell.angle_alpha   90.00
_cell.angle_beta   90.00
_cell.angle_gamma   90.00
#
_symmetry.space_group_name_H-M   'P 1'
#
loop_
_entity.id
_entity.type
_entity.pdbx_description
1 polymer ?
#
loop_
_entity_poly.entity_id
_entity_poly.type
_entity_poly.pdbx_seq_one_letter_code
_entity_poly.pdbx_strand_id
1 'polypeptide(L)'
;MTMSMLATATGRVKRPCTTCVDSFHFEDSPAWANCPNNPARDVFQLTVGVGSVDSHELSEEMKALFVPADNDHYGIFERGADPVLAEIARRQGFDALPQKATDTVAVYREAAKTRFGLLSRGVALPEQAAAFKSGEYWPGKGDSGSGTYFMCGEENRATAIDLYGEGPGTGIIAALPDTANIADWMEIHDLRQEYMDSLPQNEDGLLDDRESFSGSVWRNEGTLAAALGYDAITDADHHDYLIVLNRGALIVSP
;
A
#
# COMPACT_ATOMS: atom_id res chain seq x y z
N MET A 1 43.08 22.12 31.72
CA MET A 1 42.20 20.94 31.59
C MET A 1 40.77 21.44 31.67
N THR A 2 40.16 21.64 30.52
CA THR A 2 38.81 22.19 30.39
C THR A 2 38.13 21.33 29.33
N MET A 3 37.19 20.47 29.76
CA MET A 3 36.38 19.65 28.88
C MET A 3 35.28 20.51 28.27
N SER A 4 35.22 20.56 26.95
CA SER A 4 34.09 21.10 26.20
C SER A 4 33.38 19.93 25.53
N MET A 5 32.09 19.76 25.86
CA MET A 5 31.18 18.83 25.18
C MET A 5 30.67 19.48 23.90
N LEU A 6 30.78 18.77 22.78
CA LEU A 6 30.10 19.10 21.53
C LEU A 6 29.16 17.95 21.18
N ALA A 7 27.88 18.27 21.15
CA ALA A 7 26.78 17.38 20.78
C ALA A 7 26.79 17.11 19.27
N THR A 8 26.54 15.86 18.91
CA THR A 8 26.36 15.36 17.54
C THR A 8 24.95 15.69 17.06
N ALA A 9 24.84 16.48 15.98
CA ALA A 9 23.59 16.70 15.27
C ALA A 9 23.34 15.57 14.26
N THR A 10 22.21 14.88 14.37
CA THR A 10 21.71 13.91 13.39
C THR A 10 21.05 14.65 12.23
N GLY A 11 21.75 14.73 11.09
CA GLY A 11 21.23 15.36 9.88
C GLY A 11 20.31 14.41 9.10
N ARG A 12 19.03 14.74 8.97
CA ARG A 12 18.18 14.27 7.86
C ARG A 12 18.44 15.16 6.65
N VAL A 13 18.72 14.56 5.51
CA VAL A 13 18.90 15.27 4.23
C VAL A 13 17.54 15.77 3.75
N LYS A 14 17.32 17.08 3.83
CA LYS A 14 16.15 17.75 3.23
C LYS A 14 16.39 17.92 1.72
N ARG A 15 15.45 17.50 0.88
CA ARG A 15 15.41 17.93 -0.52
C ARG A 15 14.95 19.40 -0.57
N PRO A 16 15.67 20.32 -1.22
CA PRO A 16 15.23 21.71 -1.32
C PRO A 16 14.03 21.82 -2.27
N CYS A 17 12.99 22.52 -1.82
CA CYS A 17 11.91 23.01 -2.68
C CYS A 17 12.48 24.13 -3.57
N THR A 18 12.58 23.90 -4.88
CA THR A 18 13.25 24.80 -5.83
C THR A 18 12.53 26.13 -6.07
N THR A 19 11.33 26.31 -5.53
CA THR A 19 10.51 27.53 -5.72
C THR A 19 10.43 28.44 -4.48
N CYS A 20 10.94 28.04 -3.33
CA CYS A 20 10.87 28.83 -2.08
C CYS A 20 12.28 29.12 -1.55
N VAL A 21 13.01 30.03 -2.21
CA VAL A 21 14.44 30.24 -1.91
C VAL A 21 14.70 31.17 -0.71
N ASP A 22 13.71 31.89 -0.16
CA ASP A 22 14.00 32.95 0.83
C ASP A 22 13.23 32.91 2.17
N SER A 23 12.56 31.81 2.53
CA SER A 23 11.82 31.76 3.81
C SER A 23 11.99 30.43 4.56
N PHE A 24 12.70 30.46 5.69
CA PHE A 24 12.66 29.37 6.67
C PHE A 24 11.31 29.38 7.38
N HIS A 25 10.45 28.40 7.07
CA HIS A 25 9.22 28.16 7.82
C HIS A 25 9.34 26.92 8.69
N PHE A 26 8.93 27.05 9.95
CA PHE A 26 8.74 25.95 10.89
C PHE A 26 7.44 25.20 10.54
N GLU A 27 7.41 23.89 10.79
CA GLU A 27 6.27 22.99 10.50
C GLU A 27 4.97 23.46 11.17
N ASP A 28 5.07 24.14 12.32
CA ASP A 28 3.91 24.64 13.07
C ASP A 28 3.35 25.99 12.58
N SER A 29 3.88 26.54 11.48
CA SER A 29 3.38 27.83 10.98
C SER A 29 2.15 27.64 10.09
N PRO A 30 1.10 28.48 10.22
CA PRO A 30 -0.07 28.50 9.32
C PRO A 30 0.29 28.67 7.83
N ALA A 31 1.52 29.11 7.53
CA ALA A 31 2.04 29.24 6.17
C ALA A 31 2.42 27.90 5.54
N TRP A 32 2.81 26.89 6.33
CA TRP A 32 3.17 25.56 5.81
C TRP A 32 1.94 24.78 5.32
N ALA A 33 0.83 24.85 6.05
CA ALA A 33 -0.48 24.31 5.64
C ALA A 33 -0.99 24.92 4.32
N ASN A 34 -0.57 26.14 4.00
CA ASN A 34 -0.98 26.87 2.80
C ASN A 34 0.02 26.77 1.62
N CYS A 35 1.10 25.98 1.74
CA CYS A 35 2.08 25.83 0.68
C CYS A 35 1.46 25.11 -0.55
N PRO A 36 1.57 25.68 -1.77
CA PRO A 36 0.99 25.09 -2.98
C PRO A 36 1.55 23.72 -3.37
N ASN A 37 2.74 23.37 -2.86
CA ASN A 37 3.45 22.13 -3.16
C ASN A 37 3.61 21.23 -1.92
N ASN A 38 2.66 21.29 -0.98
CA ASN A 38 2.66 20.43 0.19
C ASN A 38 2.13 19.03 -0.20
N PRO A 39 2.92 17.95 -0.12
CA PRO A 39 2.45 16.61 -0.49
C PRO A 39 1.27 16.14 0.38
N ALA A 40 1.13 16.61 1.62
CA ALA A 40 -0.05 16.35 2.46
C ALA A 40 -1.31 17.06 1.96
N ARG A 41 -1.15 18.17 1.22
CA ARG A 41 -2.26 18.89 0.58
C ARG A 41 -2.72 18.21 -0.70
N ASP A 42 -1.81 17.58 -1.45
CA ASP A 42 -2.17 16.76 -2.61
C ASP A 42 -2.88 15.46 -2.20
N VAL A 43 -2.58 14.90 -1.03
CA VAL A 43 -3.37 13.80 -0.44
C VAL A 43 -4.78 14.27 -0.06
N PHE A 44 -4.92 15.48 0.48
CA PHE A 44 -6.23 16.08 0.77
C PHE A 44 -7.01 16.47 -0.51
N GLN A 45 -6.32 16.77 -1.61
CA GLN A 45 -6.94 17.12 -2.90
C GLN A 45 -7.12 15.94 -3.85
N LEU A 46 -6.42 14.81 -3.68
CA LEU A 46 -6.74 13.55 -4.38
C LEU A 46 -8.10 12.99 -3.97
N THR A 47 -8.61 13.43 -2.81
CA THR A 47 -9.99 13.22 -2.36
C THR A 47 -10.99 14.18 -3.03
N VAL A 48 -10.52 15.21 -3.76
CA VAL A 48 -11.35 16.36 -4.18
C VAL A 48 -10.90 16.92 -5.55
N GLY A 49 -11.05 16.09 -6.59
CA GLY A 49 -11.53 16.57 -7.91
C GLY A 49 -13.05 16.80 -7.92
N VAL A 50 -13.70 16.72 -6.76
CA VAL A 50 -15.13 16.86 -6.52
C VAL A 50 -15.24 17.75 -5.29
N GLY A 51 -15.62 19.02 -5.46
CA GLY A 51 -15.72 19.98 -4.36
C GLY A 51 -16.51 19.44 -3.17
N SER A 52 -16.23 19.92 -1.96
CA SER A 52 -16.80 19.49 -0.67
C SER A 52 -18.12 18.72 -0.80
N VAL A 53 -18.01 17.40 -0.91
CA VAL A 53 -19.17 16.52 -1.07
C VAL A 53 -19.76 16.37 0.32
N ASP A 54 -20.95 16.95 0.50
CA ASP A 54 -21.84 16.59 1.60
C ASP A 54 -21.98 15.06 1.57
N SER A 55 -21.86 14.35 2.70
CA SER A 55 -21.96 12.88 2.71
C SER A 55 -23.32 12.38 2.18
N HIS A 56 -24.31 13.27 2.03
CA HIS A 56 -25.57 13.05 1.35
C HIS A 56 -25.53 13.14 -0.21
N GLU A 57 -24.44 13.65 -0.79
CA GLU A 57 -24.20 13.84 -2.24
C GLU A 57 -23.22 12.83 -2.84
N LEU A 58 -23.07 11.63 -2.26
CA LEU A 58 -22.59 10.50 -3.06
C LEU A 58 -23.51 10.38 -4.28
N SER A 59 -22.95 10.44 -5.50
CA SER A 59 -23.75 10.37 -6.72
C SER A 59 -24.62 9.11 -6.68
N GLU A 60 -25.81 9.14 -7.29
CA GLU A 60 -26.67 7.95 -7.36
C GLU A 60 -25.96 6.76 -8.05
N GLU A 61 -24.88 7.00 -8.82
CA GLU A 61 -23.97 5.97 -9.33
C GLU A 61 -23.11 5.33 -8.22
N MET A 62 -22.59 6.12 -7.27
CA MET A 62 -21.96 5.59 -6.06
C MET A 62 -22.98 4.84 -5.20
N LYS A 63 -24.24 5.32 -5.11
CA LYS A 63 -25.31 4.62 -4.37
C LYS A 63 -25.75 3.30 -5.02
N ALA A 64 -25.78 3.24 -6.35
CA ALA A 64 -26.10 2.03 -7.10
C ALA A 64 -24.98 0.97 -7.05
N LEU A 65 -23.74 1.36 -6.74
CA LEU A 65 -22.62 0.46 -6.43
C LEU A 65 -22.76 -0.23 -5.06
N PHE A 66 -23.76 0.16 -4.25
CA PHE A 66 -24.02 -0.39 -2.91
C PHE A 66 -25.15 -1.43 -2.86
N VAL A 67 -25.59 -1.95 -4.01
CA VAL A 67 -26.24 -3.27 -4.01
C VAL A 67 -25.11 -4.28 -3.73
N PRO A 68 -25.19 -5.13 -2.70
CA PRO A 68 -24.24 -6.22 -2.54
C PRO A 68 -24.19 -6.93 -3.88
N ALA A 69 -23.04 -6.92 -4.56
CA ALA A 69 -22.89 -7.78 -5.72
C ALA A 69 -23.27 -9.17 -5.25
N ASP A 70 -24.26 -9.80 -5.88
CA ASP A 70 -24.57 -11.20 -5.63
C ASP A 70 -23.23 -11.94 -5.68
N ASN A 71 -22.79 -12.46 -4.53
CA ASN A 71 -21.46 -13.03 -4.31
C ASN A 71 -21.19 -14.28 -5.17
N ASP A 72 -22.12 -14.64 -6.06
CA ASP A 72 -22.13 -15.86 -6.86
C ASP A 72 -21.17 -15.84 -8.07
N HIS A 73 -20.48 -14.73 -8.37
CA HIS A 73 -19.57 -14.66 -9.53
C HIS A 73 -18.08 -14.93 -9.22
N TYR A 74 -17.71 -15.22 -7.96
CA TYR A 74 -16.30 -15.24 -7.53
C TYR A 74 -15.88 -16.56 -6.86
N GLY A 75 -15.98 -17.68 -7.59
CA GLY A 75 -15.75 -19.05 -7.08
C GLY A 75 -14.34 -19.42 -6.56
N ILE A 76 -13.40 -18.48 -6.46
CA ILE A 76 -12.05 -18.67 -5.88
C ILE A 76 -11.74 -17.62 -4.78
N PHE A 77 -12.60 -16.61 -4.59
CA PHE A 77 -12.31 -15.43 -3.75
C PHE A 77 -12.85 -15.49 -2.32
N GLU A 78 -13.70 -16.48 -2.00
CA GLU A 78 -14.48 -16.46 -0.75
C GLU A 78 -13.67 -16.57 0.55
N ARG A 79 -12.34 -16.77 0.49
CA ARG A 79 -11.48 -16.76 1.68
C ARG A 79 -10.27 -15.87 1.48
N GLY A 80 -10.46 -14.57 1.73
CA GLY A 80 -9.34 -13.68 2.04
C GLY A 80 -9.10 -12.53 1.07
N ALA A 81 -10.01 -12.25 0.14
CA ALA A 81 -9.95 -10.99 -0.61
C ALA A 81 -10.52 -9.83 0.23
N ASP A 82 -9.86 -8.67 0.17
CA ASP A 82 -10.41 -7.43 0.73
C ASP A 82 -11.16 -6.65 -0.36
N PRO A 83 -12.51 -6.53 -0.25
CA PRO A 83 -13.31 -5.87 -1.28
C PRO A 83 -13.05 -4.37 -1.38
N VAL A 84 -12.63 -3.71 -0.29
CA VAL A 84 -12.30 -2.28 -0.28
C VAL A 84 -10.99 -2.08 -1.05
N LEU A 85 -9.98 -2.90 -0.77
CA LEU A 85 -8.73 -2.86 -1.52
C LEU A 85 -8.94 -3.21 -2.99
N ALA A 86 -9.83 -4.16 -3.31
CA ALA A 86 -10.12 -4.53 -4.70
C ALA A 86 -10.68 -3.34 -5.49
N GLU A 87 -11.62 -2.61 -4.90
CA GLU A 87 -12.20 -1.42 -5.54
C GLU A 87 -11.19 -0.27 -5.68
N ILE A 88 -10.35 -0.04 -4.65
CA ILE A 88 -9.23 0.92 -4.76
C ILE A 88 -8.30 0.52 -5.90
N ALA A 89 -7.89 -0.75 -5.93
CA ALA A 89 -6.94 -1.24 -6.90
C ALA A 89 -7.46 -1.07 -8.34
N ARG A 90 -8.73 -1.40 -8.57
CA ARG A 90 -9.41 -1.20 -9.85
C ARG A 90 -9.40 0.26 -10.30
N ARG A 91 -9.62 1.21 -9.38
CA ARG A 91 -9.61 2.65 -9.69
C ARG A 91 -8.22 3.18 -9.98
N GLN A 92 -7.21 2.67 -9.27
CA GLN A 92 -5.81 3.07 -9.45
C GLN A 92 -5.11 2.32 -10.60
N GLY A 93 -5.76 1.30 -11.19
CA GLY A 93 -5.14 0.40 -12.18
C GLY A 93 -4.11 -0.57 -11.57
N PHE A 94 -4.13 -0.73 -10.24
CA PHE A 94 -3.24 -1.60 -9.48
C PHE A 94 -3.59 -3.08 -9.62
N ASP A 95 -4.79 -3.38 -10.10
CA ASP A 95 -5.26 -4.73 -10.43
C ASP A 95 -4.78 -5.19 -11.82
N ALA A 96 -4.02 -4.38 -12.57
CA ALA A 96 -3.40 -4.82 -13.81
C ALA A 96 -2.58 -6.11 -13.62
N LEU A 97 -2.47 -6.90 -14.69
CA LEU A 97 -1.64 -8.09 -14.68
C LEU A 97 -0.16 -7.70 -14.50
N PRO A 98 0.62 -8.50 -13.76
CA PRO A 98 2.04 -8.24 -13.61
C PRO A 98 2.76 -8.40 -14.96
N GLN A 99 3.88 -7.70 -15.11
CA GLN A 99 4.76 -7.89 -16.25
C GLN A 99 5.44 -9.27 -16.17
N LYS A 100 5.27 -10.10 -17.21
CA LYS A 100 5.99 -11.37 -17.30
C LYS A 100 7.42 -11.14 -17.78
N ALA A 101 8.39 -11.63 -17.02
CA ALA A 101 9.78 -11.65 -17.43
C ALA A 101 10.02 -12.67 -18.54
N THR A 102 11.08 -12.49 -19.32
CA THR A 102 11.48 -13.46 -20.37
C THR A 102 11.90 -14.80 -19.79
N ASP A 103 12.51 -14.75 -18.62
CA ASP A 103 13.03 -15.88 -17.86
C ASP A 103 13.17 -15.46 -16.39
N THR A 104 13.40 -16.43 -15.52
CA THR A 104 13.60 -16.16 -14.09
C THR A 104 14.85 -15.28 -13.86
N VAL A 105 15.92 -15.42 -14.65
CA VAL A 105 17.15 -14.63 -14.50
C VAL A 105 16.90 -13.13 -14.72
N ALA A 106 15.95 -12.76 -15.58
CA ALA A 106 15.52 -11.37 -15.74
C ALA A 106 14.87 -10.82 -14.46
N VAL A 107 14.06 -11.62 -13.75
CA VAL A 107 13.50 -11.22 -12.43
C VAL A 107 14.63 -10.95 -11.43
N TYR A 108 15.64 -11.82 -11.38
CA TYR A 108 16.80 -11.65 -10.48
C TYR A 108 17.59 -10.38 -10.80
N ARG A 109 17.73 -10.02 -12.08
CA ARG A 109 18.38 -8.78 -12.50
C ARG A 109 17.62 -7.54 -12.05
N GLU A 110 16.28 -7.57 -12.06
CA GLU A 110 15.45 -6.48 -11.56
C GLU A 110 15.48 -6.40 -10.03
N ALA A 111 15.33 -7.54 -9.36
CA ALA A 111 15.44 -7.67 -7.90
C ALA A 111 16.74 -7.05 -7.36
N ALA A 112 17.87 -7.30 -8.01
CA ALA A 112 19.19 -6.80 -7.62
C ALA A 112 19.33 -5.26 -7.68
N LYS A 113 18.40 -4.54 -8.29
CA LYS A 113 18.37 -3.07 -8.32
C LYS A 113 17.71 -2.46 -7.09
N THR A 114 16.97 -3.26 -6.31
CA THR A 114 16.19 -2.80 -5.18
C THR A 114 16.80 -3.24 -3.85
N ARG A 115 16.47 -2.53 -2.77
CA ARG A 115 16.89 -2.94 -1.41
C ARG A 115 16.16 -4.18 -0.88
N PHE A 116 15.07 -4.59 -1.53
CA PHE A 116 14.23 -5.71 -1.10
C PHE A 116 14.65 -7.04 -1.74
N GLY A 117 15.44 -6.97 -2.81
CA GLY A 117 15.90 -8.16 -3.52
C GLY A 117 14.74 -8.91 -4.17
N LEU A 118 14.82 -10.24 -4.12
CA LEU A 118 13.83 -11.11 -4.73
C LEU A 118 12.58 -11.15 -3.85
N LEU A 119 11.40 -11.10 -4.48
CA LEU A 119 10.12 -11.28 -3.81
C LEU A 119 9.61 -12.70 -4.03
N SER A 120 9.26 -13.39 -2.95
CA SER A 120 8.79 -14.77 -3.00
C SER A 120 7.50 -14.96 -2.20
N ARG A 121 6.52 -15.65 -2.78
CA ARG A 121 5.26 -16.01 -2.09
C ARG A 121 4.87 -17.44 -2.43
N GLY A 122 4.63 -18.26 -1.42
CA GLY A 122 3.94 -19.54 -1.61
C GLY A 122 2.42 -19.35 -1.64
N VAL A 123 1.73 -20.19 -2.40
CA VAL A 123 0.28 -20.31 -2.42
C VAL A 123 -0.12 -21.77 -2.30
N ALA A 124 -1.29 -22.07 -1.74
CA ALA A 124 -1.67 -23.46 -1.46
C ALA A 124 -1.73 -24.33 -2.73
N LEU A 125 -2.23 -23.76 -3.84
CA LEU A 125 -2.46 -24.49 -5.08
C LEU A 125 -1.70 -23.86 -6.26
N PRO A 126 -1.10 -24.66 -7.16
CA PRO A 126 -0.43 -24.13 -8.37
C PRO A 126 -1.34 -23.24 -9.25
N GLU A 127 -2.63 -23.53 -9.29
CA GLU A 127 -3.62 -22.75 -10.03
C GLU A 127 -3.76 -21.32 -9.48
N GLN A 128 -3.50 -21.11 -8.19
CA GLN A 128 -3.51 -19.76 -7.60
C GLN A 128 -2.29 -18.96 -8.06
N ALA A 129 -1.13 -19.59 -8.19
CA ALA A 129 0.07 -18.93 -8.73
C ALA A 129 -0.15 -18.56 -10.20
N ALA A 130 -0.77 -19.46 -10.98
CA ALA A 130 -1.14 -19.16 -12.36
C ALA A 130 -2.21 -18.04 -12.45
N ALA A 131 -3.23 -18.08 -11.60
CA ALA A 131 -4.26 -17.05 -11.54
C ALA A 131 -3.72 -15.69 -11.06
N PHE A 132 -2.69 -15.66 -10.22
CA PHE A 132 -2.02 -14.41 -9.85
C PHE A 132 -1.34 -13.77 -11.08
N LYS A 133 -0.63 -14.59 -11.87
CA LYS A 133 0.17 -14.14 -13.02
C LYS A 133 -0.66 -13.77 -14.26
N SER A 134 -1.85 -14.36 -14.43
CA SER A 134 -2.64 -14.18 -15.65
C SER A 134 -4.15 -14.12 -15.48
N GLY A 135 -4.67 -14.23 -14.25
CA GLY A 135 -6.09 -14.20 -13.95
C GLY A 135 -6.43 -13.18 -12.88
N GLU A 136 -7.47 -13.48 -12.10
CA GLU A 136 -8.07 -12.52 -11.17
C GLU A 136 -7.64 -12.73 -9.71
N TYR A 137 -6.70 -13.63 -9.40
CA TYR A 137 -6.31 -13.92 -8.01
C TYR A 137 -5.55 -12.74 -7.39
N TRP A 138 -6.32 -11.77 -6.88
CA TRP A 138 -5.91 -10.47 -6.32
C TRP A 138 -7.15 -9.66 -5.85
N PRO A 139 -7.08 -8.81 -4.80
CA PRO A 139 -6.03 -8.65 -3.80
C PRO A 139 -6.21 -9.56 -2.58
N GLY A 140 -5.16 -9.72 -1.76
CA GLY A 140 -5.22 -10.49 -0.50
C GLY A 140 -5.57 -9.64 0.74
N LYS A 141 -5.74 -10.32 1.86
CA LYS A 141 -5.91 -9.77 3.22
C LYS A 141 -4.95 -10.47 4.17
N GLY A 142 -4.26 -9.71 5.03
CA GLY A 142 -3.39 -10.25 6.07
C GLY A 142 -3.51 -9.50 7.39
N ASP A 143 -2.67 -9.88 8.35
CA ASP A 143 -2.76 -9.42 9.74
C ASP A 143 -2.28 -7.97 9.90
N SER A 144 -1.20 -7.60 9.21
CA SER A 144 -0.64 -6.24 9.21
C SER A 144 -1.29 -5.29 8.19
N GLY A 145 -2.39 -5.71 7.54
CA GLY A 145 -3.06 -4.91 6.51
C GLY A 145 -3.51 -5.72 5.30
N SER A 146 -4.24 -5.07 4.41
CA SER A 146 -4.71 -5.66 3.17
C SER A 146 -3.64 -5.56 2.09
N GLY A 147 -3.52 -6.58 1.25
CA GLY A 147 -2.49 -6.67 0.23
C GLY A 147 -1.95 -8.08 0.07
N THR A 148 -0.99 -8.22 -0.83
CA THR A 148 -0.35 -9.50 -1.11
C THR A 148 1.04 -9.54 -0.51
N TYR A 149 1.22 -10.39 0.48
CA TYR A 149 2.47 -10.55 1.22
C TYR A 149 3.48 -11.35 0.42
N PHE A 150 4.67 -10.80 0.28
CA PHE A 150 5.86 -11.45 -0.26
C PHE A 150 6.96 -11.43 0.78
N MET A 151 7.73 -12.51 0.86
CA MET A 151 9.02 -12.50 1.54
C MET A 151 10.06 -11.83 0.66
N CYS A 152 10.93 -11.04 1.27
CA CYS A 152 12.06 -10.35 0.66
C CYS A 152 13.35 -11.19 0.76
N GLY A 153 14.22 -11.11 -0.24
CA GLY A 153 15.51 -11.79 -0.27
C GLY A 153 15.47 -13.21 -0.87
N GLU A 154 16.58 -13.60 -1.51
CA GLU A 154 16.73 -14.95 -2.10
C GLU A 154 16.78 -16.03 -1.02
N GLU A 155 17.40 -15.70 0.12
CA GLU A 155 17.53 -16.55 1.30
C GLU A 155 16.18 -16.97 1.88
N ASN A 156 15.14 -16.14 1.72
CA ASN A 156 13.80 -16.40 2.24
C ASN A 156 12.89 -17.11 1.22
N ARG A 157 13.35 -17.32 -0.03
CA ARG A 157 12.55 -17.94 -1.09
C ARG A 157 12.07 -19.34 -0.73
N ALA A 158 12.99 -20.18 -0.20
CA ALA A 158 12.64 -21.55 0.19
C ALA A 158 11.58 -21.52 1.30
N THR A 159 11.79 -20.71 2.34
CA THR A 159 10.83 -20.51 3.42
C THR A 159 9.47 -20.06 2.91
N ALA A 160 9.41 -19.08 1.99
CA ALA A 160 8.16 -18.58 1.43
C ALA A 160 7.35 -19.66 0.70
N ILE A 161 8.05 -20.51 -0.06
CA ILE A 161 7.44 -21.58 -0.85
C ILE A 161 7.09 -22.76 0.05
N ASP A 162 7.96 -23.16 0.97
CA ASP A 162 7.78 -24.34 1.81
C ASP A 162 6.71 -24.12 2.91
N LEU A 163 6.57 -22.89 3.43
CA LEU A 163 5.58 -22.59 4.45
C LEU A 163 4.14 -22.58 3.91
N TYR A 164 3.95 -22.13 2.67
CA TYR A 164 2.62 -21.85 2.12
C TYR A 164 2.30 -22.65 0.85
N GLY A 165 3.28 -23.31 0.24
CA GLY A 165 3.13 -24.12 -0.95
C GLY A 165 3.08 -25.61 -0.65
N GLU A 166 2.12 -26.31 -1.24
CA GLU A 166 1.96 -27.76 -1.07
C GLU A 166 2.74 -28.59 -2.13
N GLY A 167 3.60 -27.96 -2.94
CA GLY A 167 4.40 -28.67 -3.96
C GLY A 167 4.89 -27.81 -5.13
N PRO A 168 5.41 -28.42 -6.20
CA PRO A 168 5.91 -27.69 -7.37
C PRO A 168 4.85 -26.77 -8.00
N GLY A 169 5.27 -25.58 -8.43
CA GLY A 169 4.37 -24.60 -9.09
C GLY A 169 3.56 -23.72 -8.14
N THR A 170 3.72 -23.90 -6.83
CA THR A 170 3.07 -23.08 -5.79
C THR A 170 3.81 -21.79 -5.45
N GLY A 171 5.00 -21.58 -6.02
CA GLY A 171 5.81 -20.39 -5.77
C GLY A 171 5.57 -19.28 -6.80
N ILE A 172 5.28 -18.08 -6.32
CA ILE A 172 5.34 -16.85 -7.09
C ILE A 172 6.70 -16.20 -6.81
N ILE A 173 7.49 -16.04 -7.86
CA ILE A 173 8.78 -15.35 -7.83
C ILE A 173 8.64 -14.05 -8.59
N ALA A 174 8.98 -12.94 -7.95
CA ALA A 174 8.78 -11.61 -8.50
C ALA A 174 9.88 -10.62 -8.08
N ALA A 175 9.83 -9.45 -8.68
CA ALA A 175 10.57 -8.26 -8.28
C ALA A 175 9.68 -7.03 -8.46
N LEU A 176 9.92 -5.98 -7.69
CA LEU A 176 9.43 -4.64 -8.01
C LEU A 176 10.52 -3.88 -8.78
N PRO A 177 10.14 -2.94 -9.66
CA PRO A 177 11.09 -2.00 -10.24
C PRO A 177 11.68 -1.08 -9.16
N ASP A 178 12.87 -0.54 -9.40
CA ASP A 178 13.52 0.46 -8.53
C ASP A 178 12.76 1.79 -8.46
N THR A 179 11.81 2.00 -9.37
CA THR A 179 10.88 3.13 -9.40
C THR A 179 9.61 2.91 -8.57
N ALA A 180 9.42 1.74 -7.95
CA ALA A 180 8.21 1.46 -7.16
C ALA A 180 8.09 2.44 -5.98
N ASN A 181 6.89 2.99 -5.79
CA ASN A 181 6.57 3.89 -4.70
C ASN A 181 6.22 3.09 -3.44
N ILE A 182 7.14 3.04 -2.46
CA ILE A 182 7.02 2.15 -1.30
C ILE A 182 7.03 2.98 -0.02
N ALA A 183 5.97 2.86 0.77
CA ALA A 183 5.88 3.52 2.08
C ALA A 183 6.40 2.62 3.20
N ASP A 184 6.80 3.24 4.30
CA ASP A 184 7.02 2.54 5.57
C ASP A 184 5.67 2.27 6.25
N TRP A 185 5.46 1.08 6.79
CA TRP A 185 4.19 0.74 7.45
C TRP A 185 3.91 1.65 8.65
N MET A 186 4.93 2.05 9.42
CA MET A 186 4.75 2.91 10.58
C MET A 186 4.31 4.31 10.15
N GLU A 187 4.84 4.82 9.03
CA GLU A 187 4.39 6.10 8.46
C GLU A 187 2.90 6.08 8.10
N ILE A 188 2.44 4.98 7.47
CA ILE A 188 1.02 4.81 7.13
C ILE A 188 0.17 4.63 8.39
N HIS A 189 0.66 3.90 9.38
CA HIS A 189 -0.02 3.69 10.65
C HIS A 189 -0.18 5.00 11.43
N ASP A 190 0.86 5.81 11.51
CA ASP A 190 0.82 7.12 12.19
C ASP A 190 -0.15 8.07 11.50
N LEU A 191 -0.11 8.14 10.15
CA LEU A 191 -1.06 8.93 9.37
C LEU A 191 -2.51 8.47 9.60
N ARG A 192 -2.72 7.14 9.65
CA ARG A 192 -4.02 6.54 9.97
C ARG A 192 -4.47 6.96 11.36
N GLN A 193 -3.60 6.89 12.36
CA GLN A 193 -3.93 7.23 13.74
C GLN A 193 -4.25 8.72 13.91
N GLU A 194 -3.47 9.61 13.27
CA GLU A 194 -3.73 11.05 13.26
C GLU A 194 -5.11 11.37 12.69
N TYR A 195 -5.47 10.75 11.57
CA TYR A 195 -6.81 10.89 10.99
C TYR A 195 -7.89 10.41 11.97
N MET A 196 -7.72 9.22 12.54
CA MET A 196 -8.68 8.63 13.46
C MET A 196 -8.87 9.47 14.74
N ASP A 197 -7.80 10.08 15.24
CA ASP A 197 -7.84 10.98 16.41
C ASP A 197 -8.49 12.33 16.08
N SER A 198 -8.48 12.75 14.82
CA SER A 198 -9.12 13.98 14.36
C SER A 198 -10.64 13.87 14.18
N LEU A 199 -11.17 12.64 14.10
CA LEU A 199 -12.59 12.42 13.88
C LEU A 199 -13.41 12.84 15.11
N PRO A 200 -14.52 13.58 14.93
CA PRO A 200 -15.40 13.92 16.03
C PRO A 200 -15.94 12.63 16.65
N GLN A 201 -15.74 12.49 17.96
CA GLN A 201 -16.36 11.42 18.73
C GLN A 201 -17.79 11.82 19.08
N ASN A 202 -18.74 10.89 18.96
CA ASN A 202 -20.09 11.14 19.45
C ASN A 202 -20.12 11.21 20.99
N GLU A 203 -21.26 11.56 21.59
CA GLU A 203 -21.39 11.74 23.05
C GLU A 203 -21.02 10.47 23.86
N ASP A 204 -21.07 9.29 23.23
CA ASP A 204 -20.68 8.01 23.81
C ASP A 204 -19.20 7.66 23.58
N GLY A 205 -18.40 8.56 23.00
CA GLY A 205 -17.00 8.33 22.66
C GLY A 205 -16.79 7.35 21.48
N LEU A 206 -17.85 7.01 20.76
CA LEU A 206 -17.79 6.17 19.56
C LEU A 206 -17.59 7.04 18.32
N LEU A 207 -16.77 6.56 17.40
CA LEU A 207 -16.64 7.17 16.08
C LEU A 207 -17.97 7.01 15.33
N ASP A 208 -18.57 8.13 14.91
CA ASP A 208 -19.85 8.20 14.19
C ASP A 208 -19.74 7.75 12.71
N ASP A 209 -18.57 7.25 12.30
CA ASP A 209 -18.25 6.91 10.91
C ASP A 209 -18.30 5.40 10.65
N ARG A 210 -19.26 4.71 11.28
CA ARG A 210 -19.27 3.23 11.27
C ARG A 210 -19.68 2.62 9.93
N GLU A 211 -20.35 3.37 9.06
CA GLU A 211 -20.93 2.84 7.82
C GLU A 211 -20.45 3.52 6.52
N SER A 212 -19.60 4.55 6.58
CA SER A 212 -19.09 5.14 5.34
C SER A 212 -17.90 4.33 4.79
N PHE A 213 -17.79 4.27 3.45
CA PHE A 213 -16.62 3.72 2.76
C PHE A 213 -15.31 4.42 3.17
N SER A 214 -15.37 5.71 3.52
CA SER A 214 -14.20 6.40 4.08
C SER A 214 -13.75 5.70 5.36
N GLY A 215 -14.67 5.41 6.28
CA GLY A 215 -14.38 4.67 7.50
C GLY A 215 -13.75 3.28 7.29
N SER A 216 -13.96 2.60 6.16
CA SER A 216 -13.30 1.32 5.87
C SER A 216 -11.89 1.48 5.30
N VAL A 217 -11.64 2.51 4.47
CA VAL A 217 -10.30 2.81 3.94
C VAL A 217 -9.33 3.18 5.07
N TRP A 218 -9.79 3.97 6.04
CA TRP A 218 -8.96 4.44 7.17
C TRP A 218 -8.75 3.39 8.26
N ARG A 219 -9.33 2.19 8.17
CA ARG A 219 -9.18 1.13 9.18
C ARG A 219 -8.04 0.16 8.90
N ASN A 220 -7.43 0.26 7.73
CA ASN A 220 -6.43 -0.70 7.29
C ASN A 220 -5.30 0.02 6.54
N GLU A 221 -4.07 -0.23 6.95
CA GLU A 221 -2.88 0.43 6.43
C GLU A 221 -2.70 0.14 4.93
N GLY A 222 -3.03 -1.06 4.48
CA GLY A 222 -2.96 -1.45 3.08
C GLY A 222 -3.96 -0.71 2.18
N THR A 223 -5.21 -0.58 2.63
CA THR A 223 -6.23 0.20 1.88
C THR A 223 -5.88 1.68 1.85
N LEU A 224 -5.42 2.23 2.98
CA LEU A 224 -4.98 3.62 3.04
C LEU A 224 -3.79 3.86 2.10
N ALA A 225 -2.74 3.05 2.20
CA ALA A 225 -1.55 3.19 1.36
C ALA A 225 -1.87 3.04 -0.14
N ALA A 226 -2.74 2.10 -0.51
CA ALA A 226 -3.19 1.94 -1.89
C ALA A 226 -3.98 3.16 -2.38
N ALA A 227 -4.84 3.73 -1.53
CA ALA A 227 -5.58 4.95 -1.84
C ALA A 227 -4.65 6.15 -2.06
N LEU A 228 -3.53 6.20 -1.33
CA LEU A 228 -2.46 7.19 -1.49
C LEU A 228 -1.53 6.94 -2.68
N GLY A 229 -1.71 5.84 -3.42
CA GLY A 229 -0.93 5.54 -4.62
C GLY A 229 0.43 4.88 -4.34
N TYR A 230 0.60 4.20 -3.20
CA TYR A 230 1.78 3.38 -2.95
C TYR A 230 1.64 2.00 -3.59
N ASP A 231 2.71 1.53 -4.22
CA ASP A 231 2.80 0.22 -4.86
C ASP A 231 2.95 -0.92 -3.84
N ALA A 232 3.58 -0.61 -2.69
CA ALA A 232 3.76 -1.54 -1.58
C ALA A 232 4.02 -0.80 -0.26
N ILE A 233 3.92 -1.54 0.85
CA ILE A 233 4.34 -1.09 2.18
C ILE A 233 5.33 -2.08 2.79
N THR A 234 6.34 -1.56 3.49
CA THR A 234 7.32 -2.38 4.22
C THR A 234 6.88 -2.56 5.65
N ASP A 235 6.90 -3.79 6.16
CA ASP A 235 6.76 -4.02 7.59
C ASP A 235 8.08 -3.63 8.29
N ALA A 236 8.05 -2.57 9.08
CA ALA A 236 9.23 -2.05 9.77
C ALA A 236 9.74 -3.02 10.85
N ASP A 237 8.84 -3.80 11.46
CA ASP A 237 9.18 -4.78 12.49
C ASP A 237 9.60 -6.12 11.88
N HIS A 238 9.13 -6.40 10.65
CA HIS A 238 9.47 -7.60 9.90
C HIS A 238 10.10 -7.25 8.54
N HIS A 239 11.39 -6.91 8.56
CA HIS A 239 12.18 -6.60 7.36
C HIS A 239 12.15 -7.69 6.26
N ASP A 240 11.70 -8.89 6.61
CA ASP A 240 11.59 -10.02 5.72
C ASP A 240 10.33 -10.00 4.85
N TYR A 241 9.40 -9.06 5.05
CA TYR A 241 8.15 -8.99 4.28
C TYR A 241 7.91 -7.65 3.58
N LEU A 242 7.24 -7.75 2.44
CA LEU A 242 6.67 -6.63 1.71
C LEU A 242 5.21 -6.93 1.39
N ILE A 243 4.33 -5.97 1.68
CA ILE A 243 2.90 -6.08 1.34
C ILE A 243 2.70 -5.32 0.04
N VAL A 244 2.53 -6.05 -1.06
CA VAL A 244 2.31 -5.47 -2.39
C VAL A 244 0.85 -5.05 -2.52
N LEU A 245 0.65 -3.83 -3.03
CA LEU A 245 -0.64 -3.16 -3.22
C LEU A 245 -0.93 -2.86 -4.70
N ASN A 246 0.11 -2.82 -5.53
CA ASN A 246 0.01 -2.71 -6.99
C ASN A 246 0.54 -3.98 -7.66
N ARG A 247 -0.37 -4.88 -8.07
CA ARG A 247 0.00 -6.10 -8.80
C ARG A 247 0.60 -5.79 -10.17
N GLY A 248 0.10 -4.76 -10.83
CA GLY A 248 0.57 -4.33 -12.14
C GLY A 248 2.03 -3.88 -12.16
N ALA A 249 2.56 -3.41 -11.03
CA ALA A 249 3.96 -3.02 -10.89
C ALA A 249 4.94 -4.21 -10.81
N LEU A 250 4.46 -5.42 -10.53
CA LEU A 250 5.35 -6.58 -10.36
C LEU A 250 5.92 -7.09 -11.68
N ILE A 251 7.18 -7.50 -11.62
CA ILE A 251 7.85 -8.28 -12.67
C ILE A 251 7.93 -9.72 -12.17
N VAL A 252 7.16 -10.63 -12.78
CA VAL A 252 7.02 -12.01 -12.33
C VAL A 252 7.79 -12.99 -13.22
N SER A 253 8.30 -14.05 -12.61
CA SER A 253 8.86 -15.19 -13.35
C SER A 253 7.77 -15.80 -14.24
N PRO A 254 8.11 -16.26 -15.46
CA PRO A 254 7.17 -16.98 -16.32
C PRO A 254 6.49 -18.14 -15.60
#